data_AF-A0A918S8P4-F1
#
_entry.id   AF-A0A918S8P4-F1
#
_cell.length_a   1.000
_cell.length_b   1.000
_cell.length_c   1.000
_cell.angle_alpha   90.00
_cell.angle_beta   90.00
_cell.angle_gamma   90.00
#
_symmetry.space_group_name_H-M   'P 1'
#
loop_
_entity.id
_entity.type
_entity.pdbx_description
1 polymer ?
#
loop_
_entity_poly.entity_id
_entity_poly.type
_entity_poly.pdbx_seq_one_letter_code
_entity_poly.pdbx_strand_id
1 'polypeptide(L)'
;MHYGRFFAMIATSTVVMFGLMYLNTYLLSHVFWSETRAYMALVMGASMAVIMLAFMLSMYANRTANIAIFAGSVVVFAAALWLVRSQVTVEDRSYMSAMIPHHSIAIMTSSRANITDPRVRTLADDIIYAQDKEIAEMRYLIADIDANGKATQRAATTPAELVGAEEALASEELSKVDPEFLTEDEIARVFPDGAACRFTYTEGSPPVLVAGESAQGTAALVKISGDLVRLDASETGPEGGTFTAEPLSAELHETDSGDLYDLVVTAGAEYEAGFRGQYTCAGS
;
A
#
# COMPACT_ATOMS: atom_id res chain seq x y z
N MET A 1 -7.16 42.42 -18.25
CA MET A 1 -6.14 42.41 -17.17
C MET A 1 -4.77 42.12 -17.78
N HIS A 2 -3.68 42.51 -17.11
CA HIS A 2 -2.34 42.12 -17.58
C HIS A 2 -2.05 40.66 -17.23
N TYR A 3 -1.56 39.89 -18.21
CA TYR A 3 -1.16 38.48 -18.02
C TYR A 3 -0.15 38.28 -16.88
N GLY A 4 0.67 39.29 -16.56
CA GLY A 4 1.57 39.23 -15.41
C GLY A 4 0.83 38.99 -14.07
N ARG A 5 -0.34 39.61 -13.88
CA ARG A 5 -1.16 39.36 -12.67
C ARG A 5 -1.73 37.95 -12.66
N PHE A 6 -2.14 37.43 -13.82
CA PHE A 6 -2.60 36.05 -13.96
C PHE A 6 -1.52 35.06 -13.52
N PHE A 7 -0.31 35.16 -14.08
CA PHE A 7 0.80 34.28 -13.70
C PHE A 7 1.20 34.46 -12.24
N ALA A 8 1.20 35.68 -11.72
CA ALA A 8 1.49 35.93 -10.30
C ALA A 8 0.47 35.25 -9.38
N MET A 9 -0.83 35.28 -9.73
CA MET A 9 -1.87 34.56 -8.98
C MET A 9 -1.63 33.06 -9.01
N ILE A 10 -1.41 32.46 -10.19
CA ILE A 10 -1.16 31.02 -10.31
C ILE A 10 0.07 30.59 -9.52
N ALA A 11 1.19 31.30 -9.68
CA ALA A 11 2.44 30.98 -8.99
C ALA A 11 2.29 31.10 -7.46
N THR A 12 1.71 32.21 -6.99
CA THR A 12 1.48 32.43 -5.54
C THR A 12 0.58 31.35 -4.96
N SER A 13 -0.55 31.06 -5.60
CA SER A 13 -1.47 30.00 -5.16
C SER A 13 -0.80 28.63 -5.16
N THR A 14 0.03 28.31 -6.16
CA THR A 14 0.76 27.04 -6.22
C THR A 14 1.73 26.89 -5.04
N VAL A 15 2.50 27.93 -4.74
CA VAL A 15 3.45 27.94 -3.60
C VAL A 15 2.71 27.85 -2.27
N VAL A 16 1.63 28.61 -2.10
CA VAL A 16 0.80 28.56 -0.89
C VAL A 16 0.21 27.16 -0.70
N MET A 17 -0.41 26.59 -1.75
CA MET A 17 -0.97 25.24 -1.70
C MET A 17 0.09 24.19 -1.39
N PHE A 18 1.30 24.32 -1.93
CA PHE A 18 2.42 23.46 -1.57
C PHE A 18 2.73 23.48 -0.06
N GLY A 19 2.76 24.67 0.55
CA GLY A 19 2.92 24.80 2.00
C GLY A 19 1.73 24.23 2.78
N LEU A 20 0.49 24.50 2.35
CA LEU A 20 -0.72 24.04 3.02
C LEU A 20 -0.83 22.51 3.07
N MET A 21 -0.30 21.80 2.07
CA MET A 21 -0.26 20.34 2.07
C MET A 21 0.49 19.74 3.27
N TYR A 22 1.38 20.49 3.94
CA TYR A 22 2.08 20.03 5.14
C TYR A 22 1.29 20.17 6.44
N LEU A 23 0.18 20.93 6.44
CA LEU A 23 -0.57 21.22 7.67
C LEU A 23 -1.29 20.00 8.27
N ASN A 24 -1.45 18.91 7.51
CA ASN A 24 -2.04 17.67 8.00
C ASN A 24 -1.01 16.69 8.60
N THR A 25 0.26 17.08 8.70
CA THR A 25 1.30 16.27 9.34
C THR A 25 1.11 16.29 10.86
N TYR A 26 1.09 15.13 11.52
CA TYR A 26 0.78 15.02 12.96
C TYR A 26 1.77 15.77 13.85
N LEU A 27 3.07 15.60 13.59
CA LEU A 27 4.15 16.24 14.32
C LEU A 27 4.96 17.15 13.40
N LEU A 28 5.40 18.31 13.93
CA LEU A 28 6.27 19.22 13.19
C LEU A 28 7.62 18.57 12.85
N SER A 29 8.11 17.65 13.69
CA SER A 29 9.33 16.87 13.44
C SER A 29 9.22 15.87 12.28
N HIS A 30 8.01 15.66 11.75
CA HIS A 30 7.74 14.80 10.60
C HIS A 30 7.62 15.59 9.29
N VAL A 31 7.87 16.91 9.31
CA VAL A 31 7.86 17.75 8.11
C VAL A 31 9.21 17.63 7.40
N PHE A 32 9.19 16.95 6.25
CA PHE A 32 10.34 16.76 5.38
C PHE A 32 10.02 17.22 3.95
N TRP A 33 11.04 17.56 3.17
CA TRP A 33 10.86 17.87 1.76
C TRP A 33 10.33 16.64 0.99
N SER A 34 9.41 16.88 0.04
CA SER A 34 8.84 15.84 -0.81
C SER A 34 8.73 16.32 -2.26
N GLU A 35 9.46 15.64 -3.16
CA GLU A 35 9.37 15.85 -4.61
C GLU A 35 7.97 15.55 -5.13
N THR A 36 7.37 14.43 -4.69
CA THR A 36 6.02 14.05 -5.10
C THR A 36 4.98 15.13 -4.77
N ARG A 37 5.05 15.75 -3.57
CA ARG A 37 4.19 16.89 -3.23
C ARG A 37 4.47 18.11 -4.11
N ALA A 38 5.73 18.37 -4.46
CA ALA A 38 6.08 19.49 -5.34
C ALA A 38 5.52 19.27 -6.77
N TYR A 39 5.65 18.07 -7.33
CA TYR A 39 5.06 17.74 -8.62
C TYR A 39 3.53 17.79 -8.59
N MET A 40 2.90 17.30 -7.51
CA MET A 40 1.44 17.43 -7.34
C MET A 40 0.99 18.89 -7.27
N ALA A 41 1.78 19.78 -6.64
CA ALA A 41 1.50 21.21 -6.66
C ALA A 41 1.52 21.78 -8.09
N LEU A 42 2.46 21.35 -8.93
CA LEU A 42 2.51 21.75 -10.35
C LEU A 42 1.30 21.23 -11.14
N VAL A 43 0.87 19.98 -10.90
CA VAL A 43 -0.36 19.41 -11.51
C VAL A 43 -1.58 20.28 -11.17
N MET A 44 -1.75 20.64 -9.89
CA MET A 44 -2.84 21.50 -9.43
C MET A 44 -2.73 22.92 -10.03
N GLY A 45 -1.54 23.52 -10.00
CA GLY A 45 -1.29 24.86 -10.55
C GLY A 45 -1.57 24.95 -12.05
N ALA A 46 -1.13 23.96 -12.83
CA ALA A 46 -1.39 23.88 -14.27
C ALA A 46 -2.88 23.70 -14.57
N SER A 47 -3.58 22.84 -13.81
CA SER A 47 -5.04 22.66 -13.93
C SER A 47 -5.79 23.95 -13.62
N MET A 48 -5.41 24.63 -12.55
CA MET A 48 -5.99 25.90 -12.14
C MET A 48 -5.76 26.98 -13.20
N ALA A 49 -4.59 27.04 -13.83
CA ALA A 49 -4.32 27.98 -14.92
C ALA A 49 -5.27 27.77 -16.11
N VAL A 50 -5.52 26.52 -16.51
CA VAL A 50 -6.49 26.19 -17.57
C VAL A 50 -7.89 26.63 -17.17
N ILE A 51 -8.37 26.22 -15.99
CA ILE A 51 -9.72 26.54 -15.51
C ILE A 51 -9.92 28.05 -15.41
N MET A 52 -9.03 28.76 -14.71
CA MET A 52 -9.14 30.20 -14.49
C MET A 52 -9.13 30.97 -15.81
N LEU A 53 -8.24 30.62 -16.75
CA LEU A 53 -8.19 31.29 -18.04
C LEU A 53 -9.47 31.05 -18.84
N ALA A 54 -10.02 29.82 -18.84
CA ALA A 54 -11.25 29.48 -19.55
C ALA A 54 -12.46 30.32 -19.09
N PHE A 55 -12.62 30.52 -17.77
CA PHE A 55 -13.70 31.35 -17.22
C PHE A 55 -13.49 32.85 -17.43
N MET A 56 -12.25 33.30 -17.64
CA MET A 56 -11.91 34.73 -17.76
C MET A 56 -11.52 35.15 -19.17
N LEU A 57 -11.85 34.36 -20.21
CA LEU A 57 -11.43 34.63 -21.60
C LEU A 57 -11.81 36.04 -22.09
N SER A 58 -12.97 36.57 -21.69
CA SER A 58 -13.41 37.92 -22.07
C SER A 58 -12.48 39.04 -21.59
N MET A 59 -11.65 38.77 -20.58
CA MET A 59 -10.72 39.71 -19.96
C MET A 59 -9.31 39.69 -20.59
N TYR A 60 -9.02 38.67 -21.42
CA TYR A 60 -7.72 38.41 -22.04
C TYR A 60 -7.88 38.36 -23.57
N ALA A 61 -7.76 39.51 -24.23
CA ALA A 61 -8.09 39.65 -25.65
C ALA A 61 -7.07 39.00 -26.62
N ASN A 62 -5.82 38.75 -26.20
CA ASN A 62 -4.80 38.19 -27.08
C ASN A 62 -4.97 36.67 -27.22
N ARG A 63 -5.59 36.26 -28.33
CA ARG A 63 -5.86 34.85 -28.65
C ARG A 63 -4.61 33.98 -28.70
N THR A 64 -3.51 34.48 -29.25
CA THR A 64 -2.25 33.74 -29.35
C THR A 64 -1.66 33.48 -27.97
N ALA A 65 -1.66 34.49 -27.09
CA ALA A 65 -1.20 34.33 -25.72
C ALA A 65 -2.08 33.34 -24.94
N ASN A 66 -3.40 33.38 -25.12
CA ASN A 66 -4.30 32.41 -24.47
C ASN A 66 -4.03 30.98 -24.92
N ILE A 67 -3.87 30.75 -26.23
CA ILE A 67 -3.53 29.43 -26.78
C ILE A 67 -2.19 28.95 -26.23
N ALA A 68 -1.19 29.82 -26.16
CA ALA A 68 0.11 29.48 -25.59
C ALA A 68 0.02 29.10 -24.11
N ILE A 69 -0.81 29.79 -23.32
CA ILE A 69 -1.04 29.45 -21.91
C ILE A 69 -1.73 28.09 -21.78
N PHE A 70 -2.79 27.82 -22.56
CA PHE A 70 -3.46 26.52 -22.51
C PHE A 70 -2.50 25.38 -22.89
N ALA A 71 -1.79 25.51 -24.02
CA ALA A 71 -0.85 24.51 -24.47
C ALA A 71 0.28 24.30 -23.46
N GLY A 72 0.86 25.38 -22.94
CA GLY A 72 1.89 25.34 -21.91
C GLY A 72 1.41 24.64 -20.63
N SER A 73 0.21 24.97 -20.14
CA SER A 73 -0.36 24.32 -18.96
C SER A 73 -0.62 22.83 -19.18
N VAL A 74 -1.11 22.42 -20.35
CA VAL A 74 -1.31 21.00 -20.68
C VAL A 74 0.02 20.25 -20.69
N VAL A 75 1.08 20.84 -21.25
CA VAL A 75 2.43 20.23 -21.26
C VAL A 75 2.98 20.11 -19.84
N VAL A 76 2.90 21.16 -19.02
CA VAL A 76 3.34 21.13 -17.61
C VAL A 76 2.56 20.10 -16.81
N PHE A 77 1.24 20.04 -17.00
CA PHE A 77 0.37 19.04 -16.37
C PHE A 77 0.81 17.62 -16.73
N ALA A 78 0.97 17.32 -18.02
CA ALA A 78 1.34 15.98 -18.49
C ALA A 78 2.73 15.56 -17.97
N ALA A 79 3.71 16.47 -18.02
CA ALA A 79 5.06 16.21 -17.51
C ALA A 79 5.07 15.99 -15.99
N ALA A 80 4.40 16.85 -15.22
CA ALA A 80 4.31 16.71 -13.77
C ALA A 80 3.54 15.45 -13.36
N LEU A 81 2.44 15.13 -14.05
CA LEU A 81 1.68 13.90 -13.81
C LEU A 81 2.52 12.66 -14.11
N TRP A 82 3.30 12.68 -15.20
CA TRP A 82 4.22 11.58 -15.52
C TRP A 82 5.27 11.40 -14.42
N LEU A 83 5.87 12.47 -13.89
CA LEU A 83 6.81 12.39 -12.77
C LEU A 83 6.15 11.80 -11.51
N VAL A 84 4.96 12.28 -11.14
CA VAL A 84 4.18 11.73 -10.00
C VAL A 84 3.86 10.25 -10.21
N ARG A 85 3.47 9.84 -11.41
CA ARG A 85 3.05 8.46 -11.68
C ARG A 85 4.21 7.49 -11.83
N SER A 86 5.34 7.95 -12.35
CA SER A 86 6.49 7.09 -12.66
C SER A 86 7.49 7.00 -11.51
N GLN A 87 7.51 7.97 -10.59
CA GLN A 87 8.42 8.03 -9.43
C GLN A 87 9.92 7.97 -9.80
N VAL A 88 10.28 8.21 -11.07
CA VAL A 88 11.65 7.99 -11.61
C VAL A 88 12.74 8.85 -10.97
N THR A 89 12.38 9.96 -10.32
CA THR A 89 13.34 10.84 -9.62
C THR A 89 13.41 10.59 -8.11
N VAL A 90 12.51 9.77 -7.58
CA VAL A 90 12.37 9.56 -6.13
C VAL A 90 13.31 8.43 -5.70
N GLU A 91 14.49 8.81 -5.23
CA GLU A 91 15.50 7.86 -4.72
C GLU A 91 15.30 7.55 -3.22
N ASP A 92 16.00 6.55 -2.68
CA ASP A 92 15.85 5.99 -1.31
C ASP A 92 15.60 7.04 -0.22
N ARG A 93 16.43 8.10 -0.18
CA ARG A 93 16.29 9.16 0.82
C ARG A 93 15.09 10.07 0.58
N SER A 94 14.79 10.40 -0.67
CA SER A 94 13.63 11.21 -1.05
C SER A 94 12.33 10.45 -0.76
N TYR A 95 12.33 9.13 -1.03
CA TYR A 95 11.27 8.20 -0.66
C TYR A 95 11.00 8.22 0.84
N MET A 96 12.01 7.92 1.66
CA MET A 96 11.84 7.87 3.12
C MET A 96 11.45 9.24 3.70
N SER A 97 12.05 10.33 3.20
CA SER A 97 11.71 11.69 3.61
C SER A 97 10.26 12.04 3.28
N ALA A 98 9.75 11.63 2.12
CA ALA A 98 8.35 11.85 1.76
C ALA A 98 7.38 10.92 2.50
N MET A 99 7.84 9.74 2.92
CA MET A 99 7.02 8.74 3.59
C MET A 99 6.82 9.02 5.08
N ILE A 100 7.80 9.63 5.77
CA ILE A 100 7.63 10.07 7.17
C ILE A 100 6.38 10.95 7.38
N PRO A 101 6.13 12.04 6.61
CA PRO A 101 4.90 12.81 6.75
C PRO A 101 3.66 12.06 6.27
N HIS A 102 3.78 11.11 5.34
CA HIS A 102 2.66 10.26 4.91
C HIS A 102 2.18 9.37 6.05
N HIS A 103 3.10 8.62 6.66
CA HIS A 103 2.88 7.80 7.85
C HIS A 103 2.33 8.62 9.01
N SER A 104 2.86 9.84 9.16
CA SER A 104 2.39 10.77 10.18
C SER A 104 0.90 11.12 10.03
N ILE A 105 0.35 11.20 8.81
CA ILE A 105 -1.08 11.44 8.59
C ILE A 105 -1.90 10.23 9.05
N ALA A 106 -1.42 9.00 8.81
CA ALA A 106 -2.06 7.78 9.27
C ALA A 106 -2.13 7.76 10.81
N ILE A 107 -1.03 8.06 11.50
CA ILE A 107 -1.00 8.18 12.96
C ILE A 107 -2.00 9.22 13.46
N MET A 108 -2.03 10.42 12.88
CA MET A 108 -3.00 11.45 13.26
C MET A 108 -4.44 10.94 13.12
N THR A 109 -4.74 10.31 12.00
CA THR A 109 -6.10 9.84 11.67
C THR A 109 -6.53 8.73 12.61
N SER A 110 -5.69 7.71 12.81
CA SER A 110 -5.94 6.59 13.71
C SER A 110 -6.04 7.01 15.18
N SER A 111 -5.31 8.06 15.57
CA SER A 111 -5.30 8.59 16.94
C SER A 111 -6.51 9.48 17.27
N ARG A 112 -7.08 10.15 16.26
CA ARG A 112 -8.12 11.19 16.47
C ARG A 112 -9.50 10.79 15.95
N ALA A 113 -9.60 9.73 15.14
CA ALA A 113 -10.88 9.24 14.66
C ALA A 113 -11.75 8.70 15.82
N ASN A 114 -13.05 8.95 15.74
CA ASN A 114 -14.01 8.46 16.74
C ASN A 114 -14.39 7.00 16.44
N ILE A 115 -13.50 6.08 16.81
CA ILE A 115 -13.66 4.63 16.57
C ILE A 115 -14.27 3.97 17.81
N THR A 116 -15.40 3.26 17.63
CA THR A 116 -16.12 2.60 18.73
C THR A 116 -16.15 1.08 18.64
N ASP A 117 -16.02 0.49 17.44
CA ASP A 117 -15.91 -0.96 17.28
C ASP A 117 -14.53 -1.41 17.81
N PRO A 118 -14.45 -2.33 18.79
CA PRO A 118 -13.19 -2.78 19.37
C PRO A 118 -12.21 -3.36 18.34
N ARG A 119 -12.70 -4.07 17.31
CA ARG A 119 -11.85 -4.65 16.26
C ARG A 119 -11.16 -3.55 15.44
N VAL A 120 -11.92 -2.50 15.12
CA VAL A 120 -11.40 -1.33 14.38
C VAL A 120 -10.45 -0.51 15.26
N ARG A 121 -10.66 -0.48 16.58
CA ARG A 121 -9.75 0.19 17.52
C ARG A 121 -8.40 -0.55 17.58
N THR A 122 -8.41 -1.88 17.70
CA THR A 122 -7.20 -2.70 17.64
C THR A 122 -6.44 -2.44 16.34
N LEU A 123 -7.11 -2.51 15.18
CA LEU A 123 -6.50 -2.18 13.89
C LEU A 123 -5.85 -0.79 13.87
N ALA A 124 -6.54 0.21 14.42
CA ALA A 124 -6.01 1.57 14.43
C ALA A 124 -4.82 1.74 15.39
N ASP A 125 -4.76 1.02 16.51
CA ASP A 125 -3.61 0.99 17.42
C ASP A 125 -2.41 0.27 16.78
N ASP A 126 -2.67 -0.78 16.01
CA ASP A 126 -1.65 -1.51 15.25
C ASP A 126 -1.05 -0.68 14.13
N ILE A 127 -1.89 0.08 13.41
CA ILE A 127 -1.44 1.07 12.43
C ILE A 127 -0.55 2.11 13.13
N ILE A 128 -0.95 2.64 14.29
CA ILE A 128 -0.12 3.63 15.00
C ILE A 128 1.26 3.04 15.33
N TYR A 129 1.29 1.87 15.94
CA TYR A 129 2.54 1.21 16.34
C TYR A 129 3.45 0.93 15.14
N ALA A 130 2.90 0.33 14.08
CA ALA A 130 3.67 0.00 12.87
C ALA A 130 4.26 1.27 12.22
N GLN A 131 3.44 2.30 12.07
CA GLN A 131 3.83 3.54 11.40
C GLN A 131 4.85 4.33 12.24
N ASP A 132 4.75 4.34 13.57
CA ASP A 132 5.76 4.95 14.46
C ASP A 132 7.11 4.22 14.37
N LYS A 133 7.09 2.89 14.39
CA LYS A 133 8.29 2.05 14.20
C LYS A 133 8.95 2.34 12.85
N GLU A 134 8.17 2.35 11.77
CA GLU A 134 8.66 2.63 10.42
C GLU A 134 9.21 4.06 10.28
N ILE A 135 8.59 5.06 10.93
CA ILE A 135 9.15 6.42 11.00
C ILE A 135 10.52 6.41 11.68
N ALA A 136 10.67 5.70 12.81
CA ALA A 136 11.94 5.60 13.50
C ALA A 136 13.01 4.93 12.63
N GLU A 137 12.67 3.84 11.95
CA GLU A 137 13.55 3.13 11.03
C GLU A 137 13.95 3.99 9.83
N MET A 138 13.00 4.67 9.18
CA MET A 138 13.30 5.60 8.08
C MET A 138 14.23 6.73 8.51
N ARG A 139 14.03 7.32 9.70
CA ARG A 139 14.93 8.36 10.23
C ARG A 139 16.33 7.81 10.48
N TYR A 140 16.43 6.59 10.99
CA TYR A 140 17.71 5.90 11.17
C TYR A 140 18.40 5.66 9.82
N LEU A 141 17.71 5.07 8.84
CA LEU A 141 18.26 4.74 7.53
C LEU A 141 18.69 5.99 6.74
N ILE A 142 17.93 7.08 6.80
CA ILE A 142 18.34 8.36 6.21
C ILE A 142 19.69 8.81 6.80
N ALA A 143 19.82 8.80 8.13
CA ALA A 143 21.04 9.22 8.82
C ALA A 143 22.22 8.26 8.57
N ASP A 144 21.95 6.95 8.55
CA ASP A 144 22.94 5.92 8.28
C ASP A 144 23.48 6.01 6.85
N ILE A 145 22.61 6.15 5.84
CA ILE A 145 23.02 6.33 4.45
C ILE A 145 23.81 7.63 4.27
N ASP A 146 23.47 8.69 5.00
CA ASP A 146 24.24 9.95 4.99
C ASP A 146 25.65 9.79 5.56
N ALA A 147 25.81 8.98 6.60
CA ALA A 147 27.09 8.77 7.26
C ALA A 147 27.96 7.69 6.58
N ASN A 148 27.33 6.62 6.11
CA ASN A 148 27.98 5.36 5.75
C ASN A 148 27.77 4.96 4.27
N GLY A 149 26.91 5.67 3.53
CA GLY A 149 26.57 5.35 2.15
C GLY A 149 25.53 4.24 2.02
N LYS A 150 25.15 3.92 0.78
CA LYS A 150 24.14 2.88 0.49
C LYS A 150 24.71 1.48 0.75
N ALA A 151 23.91 0.61 1.37
CA ALA A 151 24.24 -0.80 1.49
C ALA A 151 24.37 -1.45 0.11
N THR A 152 25.36 -2.33 -0.05
CA THR A 152 25.69 -2.99 -1.35
C THR A 152 25.14 -4.41 -1.46
N GLN A 153 24.71 -4.99 -0.34
CA GLN A 153 24.13 -6.34 -0.28
C GLN A 153 22.95 -6.34 0.70
N ARG A 154 21.85 -6.97 0.29
CA ARG A 154 20.75 -7.28 1.22
C ARG A 154 21.20 -8.44 2.12
N ALA A 155 20.86 -8.39 3.40
CA ALA A 155 21.07 -9.53 4.28
C ALA A 155 20.39 -10.77 3.68
N ALA A 156 21.05 -11.93 3.74
CA ALA A 156 20.47 -13.18 3.25
C ALA A 156 19.21 -13.49 4.07
N THR A 157 18.06 -13.56 3.41
CA THR A 157 16.84 -14.07 4.03
C THR A 157 17.01 -15.58 4.22
N THR A 158 16.75 -16.09 5.42
CA THR A 158 16.65 -17.54 5.64
C THR A 158 15.53 -18.07 4.75
N PRO A 159 15.74 -19.16 3.99
CA PRO A 159 14.66 -19.79 3.23
C PRO A 159 13.53 -20.17 4.18
N ALA A 160 12.29 -19.79 3.86
CA ALA A 160 11.12 -20.25 4.60
C ALA A 160 11.11 -21.78 4.68
N GLU A 161 10.86 -22.38 5.83
CA GLU A 161 10.77 -23.83 5.97
C GLU A 161 9.29 -24.27 6.04
N LEU A 162 9.00 -25.51 5.63
CA LEU A 162 7.66 -26.07 5.77
C LEU A 162 7.55 -26.69 7.15
N VAL A 163 6.76 -26.07 8.03
CA VAL A 163 6.63 -26.44 9.45
C VAL A 163 5.16 -26.69 9.82
N GLY A 164 4.93 -27.22 11.02
CA GLY A 164 3.58 -27.35 11.57
C GLY A 164 3.01 -26.01 12.05
N ALA A 165 1.69 -25.87 12.09
CA ALA A 165 1.02 -24.63 12.48
C ALA A 165 1.41 -24.14 13.89
N GLU A 166 1.56 -25.05 14.86
CA GLU A 166 1.99 -24.70 16.22
C GLU A 166 3.42 -24.11 16.25
N GLU A 167 4.33 -24.63 15.43
CA GLU A 167 5.71 -24.14 15.35
C GLU A 167 5.79 -22.77 14.67
N ALA A 168 5.04 -22.57 13.57
CA ALA A 168 4.94 -21.26 12.92
C ALA A 168 4.39 -20.20 13.90
N LEU A 169 3.31 -20.53 14.62
CA LEU A 169 2.65 -19.62 15.56
C LEU A 169 3.45 -19.35 16.84
N ALA A 170 4.47 -20.17 17.16
CA ALA A 170 5.26 -19.99 18.37
C ALA A 170 6.11 -18.70 18.37
N SER A 171 6.42 -18.19 17.18
CA SER A 171 7.17 -16.95 16.99
C SER A 171 6.30 -15.74 16.65
N GLU A 172 5.06 -15.98 16.22
CA GLU A 172 4.09 -14.91 15.95
C GLU A 172 3.54 -14.35 17.27
N GLU A 173 3.31 -13.04 17.31
CA GLU A 173 2.51 -12.48 18.39
C GLU A 173 1.07 -12.96 18.19
N LEU A 174 0.58 -13.90 19.02
CA LEU A 174 -0.75 -14.52 18.86
C LEU A 174 -1.92 -13.53 18.73
N SER A 175 -1.72 -12.25 19.08
CA SER A 175 -2.67 -11.17 18.82
C SER A 175 -2.82 -10.80 17.33
N LYS A 176 -1.91 -11.26 16.46
CA LYS A 176 -1.77 -10.93 15.04
C LYS A 176 -1.19 -12.11 14.25
N VAL A 177 -2.04 -12.87 13.59
CA VAL A 177 -1.64 -13.94 12.66
C VAL A 177 -2.02 -13.53 11.25
N ASP A 178 -1.16 -12.72 10.62
CA ASP A 178 -1.43 -12.16 9.30
C ASP A 178 -0.76 -13.01 8.21
N PRO A 179 -1.51 -13.58 7.24
CA PRO A 179 -0.91 -14.24 6.08
C PRO A 179 0.02 -13.31 5.30
N GLU A 180 1.27 -13.74 5.15
CA GLU A 180 2.32 -13.05 4.41
C GLU A 180 2.30 -13.39 2.91
N PHE A 181 2.97 -12.56 2.11
CA PHE A 181 3.11 -12.81 0.68
C PHE A 181 3.94 -14.07 0.38
N LEU A 182 3.41 -14.90 -0.52
CA LEU A 182 4.05 -16.08 -1.07
C LEU A 182 4.76 -15.76 -2.39
N THR A 183 6.00 -16.24 -2.52
CA THR A 183 6.75 -16.25 -3.78
C THR A 183 6.46 -17.50 -4.61
N GLU A 184 6.71 -17.46 -5.93
CA GLU A 184 6.52 -18.66 -6.77
C GLU A 184 7.40 -19.84 -6.34
N ASP A 185 8.63 -19.57 -5.90
CA ASP A 185 9.54 -20.60 -5.41
C ASP A 185 9.05 -21.27 -4.12
N GLU A 186 8.36 -20.52 -3.24
CA GLU A 186 7.71 -21.07 -2.04
C GLU A 186 6.48 -21.89 -2.39
N ILE A 187 5.65 -21.42 -3.33
CA ILE A 187 4.45 -22.13 -3.82
C ILE A 187 4.85 -23.47 -4.44
N ALA A 188 5.88 -23.49 -5.27
CA ALA A 188 6.36 -24.68 -5.97
C ALA A 188 6.83 -25.81 -5.04
N ARG A 189 7.13 -25.51 -3.77
CA ARG A 189 7.51 -26.53 -2.78
C ARG A 189 6.37 -27.46 -2.40
N VAL A 190 5.13 -26.95 -2.44
CA VAL A 190 3.91 -27.71 -2.11
C VAL A 190 3.12 -28.04 -3.36
N PHE A 191 3.11 -27.12 -4.34
CA PHE A 191 2.37 -27.24 -5.60
C PHE A 191 3.34 -27.16 -6.79
N PRO A 192 4.11 -28.23 -7.08
CA PRO A 192 5.13 -28.20 -8.15
C PRO A 192 4.54 -28.00 -9.55
N ASP A 193 3.28 -28.39 -9.76
CA ASP A 193 2.54 -28.20 -11.00
C ASP A 193 1.74 -26.87 -11.04
N GLY A 194 1.91 -26.03 -10.00
CA GLY A 194 1.23 -24.75 -9.82
C GLY A 194 -0.02 -24.83 -8.93
N ALA A 195 -0.31 -23.74 -8.21
CA ALA A 195 -1.53 -23.63 -7.42
C ALA A 195 -2.76 -23.37 -8.31
N ALA A 196 -3.88 -23.99 -7.97
CA ALA A 196 -5.12 -23.87 -8.73
C ALA A 196 -5.81 -22.51 -8.50
N CYS A 197 -5.75 -21.99 -7.28
CA CYS A 197 -6.39 -20.74 -6.89
C CYS A 197 -5.49 -19.89 -5.99
N ARG A 198 -5.68 -18.57 -6.04
CA ARG A 198 -4.82 -17.59 -5.38
C ARG A 198 -5.67 -16.49 -4.77
N PHE A 199 -5.52 -16.27 -3.47
CA PHE A 199 -6.11 -15.15 -2.75
C PHE A 199 -5.10 -14.01 -2.60
N THR A 200 -5.47 -12.81 -3.03
CA THR A 200 -4.66 -11.58 -2.91
C THR A 200 -5.42 -10.52 -2.12
N TYR A 201 -4.73 -9.76 -1.27
CA TYR A 201 -5.37 -8.63 -0.57
C TYR A 201 -5.85 -7.52 -1.53
N THR A 202 -5.14 -7.31 -2.64
CA THR A 202 -5.49 -6.30 -3.66
C THR A 202 -5.16 -6.80 -5.08
N GLU A 203 -5.74 -6.17 -6.10
CA GLU A 203 -5.62 -6.53 -7.53
C GLU A 203 -4.17 -6.64 -8.05
N GLY A 204 -3.19 -6.08 -7.35
CA GLY A 204 -1.77 -6.12 -7.73
C GLY A 204 -0.83 -6.72 -6.69
N SER A 205 -1.33 -7.21 -5.55
CA SER A 205 -0.46 -7.81 -4.52
C SER A 205 -0.13 -9.26 -4.85
N PRO A 206 1.05 -9.78 -4.42
CA PRO A 206 1.29 -11.22 -4.39
C PRO A 206 0.21 -11.96 -3.57
N PRO A 207 0.02 -13.27 -3.78
CA PRO A 207 -0.96 -14.02 -3.00
C PRO A 207 -0.46 -14.22 -1.57
N VAL A 208 -1.42 -14.32 -0.66
CA VAL A 208 -1.17 -14.62 0.77
C VAL A 208 -1.72 -15.98 1.18
N LEU A 209 -2.64 -16.51 0.37
CA LEU A 209 -3.08 -17.89 0.43
C LEU A 209 -3.17 -18.41 -1.00
N VAL A 210 -2.67 -19.62 -1.22
CA VAL A 210 -2.89 -20.36 -2.47
C VAL A 210 -3.52 -21.71 -2.17
N ALA A 211 -4.43 -22.16 -3.01
CA ALA A 211 -5.11 -23.44 -2.88
C ALA A 211 -4.92 -24.28 -4.14
N GLY A 212 -4.81 -25.60 -4.00
CA GLY A 212 -4.63 -26.49 -5.15
C GLY A 212 -4.52 -27.95 -4.75
N GLU A 213 -4.30 -28.81 -5.74
CA GLU A 213 -3.99 -30.21 -5.49
C GLU A 213 -2.49 -30.39 -5.20
N SER A 214 -2.17 -31.03 -4.08
CA SER A 214 -0.82 -31.47 -3.75
C SER A 214 -0.69 -32.98 -3.82
N ALA A 215 0.52 -33.50 -3.66
CA ALA A 215 0.79 -34.94 -3.55
C ALA A 215 0.03 -35.63 -2.39
N GLN A 216 -0.46 -34.87 -1.40
CA GLN A 216 -1.22 -35.38 -0.25
C GLN A 216 -2.73 -35.04 -0.32
N GLY A 217 -3.21 -34.56 -1.47
CA GLY A 217 -4.60 -34.15 -1.68
C GLY A 217 -4.77 -32.62 -1.75
N THR A 218 -6.03 -32.18 -1.84
CA THR A 218 -6.35 -30.75 -1.90
C THR A 218 -5.91 -30.05 -0.62
N ALA A 219 -5.18 -28.95 -0.76
CA ALA A 219 -4.63 -28.20 0.35
C ALA A 219 -4.58 -26.71 0.02
N ALA A 220 -4.44 -25.90 1.06
CA ALA A 220 -3.99 -24.52 0.95
C ALA A 220 -2.58 -24.36 1.54
N LEU A 221 -1.90 -23.32 1.12
CA LEU A 221 -0.61 -22.91 1.64
C LEU A 221 -0.71 -21.45 2.05
N VAL A 222 -0.25 -21.16 3.26
CA VAL A 222 -0.09 -19.81 3.82
C VAL A 222 1.32 -19.66 4.35
N LYS A 223 1.76 -18.41 4.50
CA LYS A 223 3.02 -18.07 5.16
C LYS A 223 2.73 -17.26 6.41
N ILE A 224 3.26 -17.70 7.54
CA ILE A 224 3.08 -17.09 8.86
C ILE A 224 4.44 -17.03 9.55
N SER A 225 4.83 -15.87 10.07
CA SER A 225 6.11 -15.65 10.76
C SER A 225 7.36 -16.02 9.95
N GLY A 226 7.29 -15.94 8.62
CA GLY A 226 8.35 -16.37 7.73
C GLY A 226 8.33 -17.85 7.36
N ASP A 227 7.47 -18.66 7.97
CA ASP A 227 7.37 -20.10 7.75
C ASP A 227 6.16 -20.49 6.90
N LEU A 228 6.32 -21.56 6.11
CA LEU A 228 5.25 -22.10 5.29
C LEU A 228 4.41 -23.09 6.10
N VAL A 229 3.09 -22.90 6.08
CA VAL A 229 2.13 -23.81 6.73
C VAL A 229 1.19 -24.35 5.68
N ARG A 230 1.18 -25.69 5.54
CA ARG A 230 0.22 -26.41 4.71
C ARG A 230 -1.07 -26.63 5.52
N LEU A 231 -2.20 -26.25 4.95
CA LEU A 231 -3.53 -26.43 5.51
C LEU A 231 -4.28 -27.50 4.69
N ASP A 232 -4.77 -28.54 5.35
CA ASP A 232 -5.53 -29.61 4.71
C ASP A 232 -6.96 -29.15 4.43
N ALA A 233 -7.48 -29.47 3.24
CA ALA A 233 -8.87 -29.20 2.90
C ALA A 233 -9.82 -30.01 3.79
N SER A 234 -10.70 -29.31 4.53
CA SER A 234 -11.80 -29.93 5.28
C SER A 234 -13.09 -29.93 4.45
N GLU A 235 -13.39 -28.81 3.77
CA GLU A 235 -14.50 -28.68 2.82
C GLU A 235 -14.04 -27.78 1.65
N THR A 236 -14.29 -28.17 0.41
CA THR A 236 -13.86 -27.38 -0.77
C THR A 236 -14.94 -27.34 -1.83
N GLY A 237 -15.12 -26.17 -2.45
CA GLY A 237 -16.00 -25.97 -3.60
C GLY A 237 -15.44 -24.91 -4.58
N PRO A 238 -16.16 -24.62 -5.67
CA PRO A 238 -15.77 -23.60 -6.64
C PRO A 238 -15.78 -22.18 -6.06
N GLU A 239 -16.58 -21.94 -5.02
CA GLU A 239 -16.87 -20.63 -4.41
C GLU A 239 -16.09 -20.41 -3.09
N GLY A 240 -15.09 -21.24 -2.81
CA GLY A 240 -14.29 -21.16 -1.58
C GLY A 240 -14.05 -22.51 -0.91
N GLY A 241 -13.64 -22.47 0.35
CA GLY A 241 -13.34 -23.68 1.10
C GLY A 241 -12.75 -23.40 2.48
N THR A 242 -12.80 -24.42 3.33
CA THR A 242 -12.25 -24.42 4.67
C THR A 242 -11.01 -25.30 4.71
N PHE A 243 -9.90 -24.71 5.12
CA PHE A 243 -8.59 -25.35 5.21
C PHE A 243 -8.09 -25.28 6.65
N THR A 244 -7.52 -26.37 7.16
CA THR A 244 -7.16 -26.49 8.57
C THR A 244 -5.79 -27.14 8.78
N ALA A 245 -5.06 -26.67 9.76
CA ALA A 245 -3.94 -27.35 10.39
C ALA A 245 -3.88 -26.85 11.84
N GLU A 246 -4.41 -27.62 12.79
CA GLU A 246 -4.60 -27.13 14.16
C GLU A 246 -3.30 -26.53 14.75
N PRO A 247 -3.37 -25.36 15.41
CA PRO A 247 -4.59 -24.61 15.78
C PRO A 247 -5.04 -23.56 14.74
N LEU A 248 -4.48 -23.57 13.52
CA LEU A 248 -4.73 -22.60 12.46
C LEU A 248 -5.85 -23.08 11.52
N SER A 249 -6.74 -22.17 11.13
CA SER A 249 -7.68 -22.39 10.02
C SER A 249 -7.76 -21.17 9.10
N ALA A 250 -8.14 -21.43 7.84
CA ALA A 250 -8.42 -20.43 6.84
C ALA A 250 -9.74 -20.80 6.13
N GLU A 251 -10.70 -19.89 6.16
CA GLU A 251 -11.99 -20.04 5.48
C GLU A 251 -12.13 -19.01 4.38
N LEU A 252 -12.47 -19.47 3.18
CA LEU A 252 -12.75 -18.62 2.02
C LEU A 252 -14.24 -18.61 1.72
N HIS A 253 -14.84 -17.43 1.67
CA HIS A 253 -16.25 -17.20 1.40
C HIS A 253 -16.42 -16.20 0.25
N GLU A 254 -17.20 -16.54 -0.77
CA GLU A 254 -17.61 -15.57 -1.79
C GLU A 254 -18.49 -14.48 -1.16
N THR A 255 -18.30 -13.23 -1.59
CA THR A 255 -19.14 -12.10 -1.13
C THR A 255 -20.25 -11.81 -2.14
N ASP A 256 -21.28 -11.07 -1.70
CA ASP A 256 -22.35 -10.59 -2.60
C ASP A 256 -21.84 -9.74 -3.79
N SER A 257 -20.60 -9.27 -3.71
CA SER A 257 -19.89 -8.59 -4.79
C SER A 257 -19.06 -9.65 -5.52
N GLY A 258 -19.59 -10.22 -6.60
CA GLY A 258 -19.05 -11.43 -7.27
C GLY A 258 -17.61 -11.42 -7.79
N ASP A 259 -16.82 -10.37 -7.50
CA ASP A 259 -15.38 -10.29 -7.78
C ASP A 259 -14.53 -10.33 -6.48
N LEU A 260 -15.13 -10.39 -5.30
CA LEU A 260 -14.46 -10.33 -3.99
C LEU A 260 -14.82 -11.50 -3.08
N TYR A 261 -13.83 -11.93 -2.31
CA TYR A 261 -13.91 -13.02 -1.35
C TYR A 261 -13.44 -12.56 0.03
N ASP A 262 -14.05 -13.10 1.07
CA ASP A 262 -13.59 -12.97 2.45
C ASP A 262 -12.72 -14.17 2.80
N LEU A 263 -11.49 -13.91 3.23
CA LEU A 263 -10.59 -14.85 3.87
C LEU A 263 -10.66 -14.62 5.38
N VAL A 264 -11.17 -15.58 6.13
CA VAL A 264 -11.19 -15.54 7.60
C VAL A 264 -10.12 -16.49 8.13
N VAL A 265 -9.14 -15.96 8.85
CA VAL A 265 -8.06 -16.73 9.47
C VAL A 265 -8.31 -16.80 10.96
N THR A 266 -8.26 -18.00 11.54
CA THR A 266 -8.34 -18.20 12.99
C THR A 266 -7.12 -18.95 13.50
N ALA A 267 -6.64 -18.57 14.68
CA ALA A 267 -5.55 -19.27 15.35
C ALA A 267 -5.94 -19.50 16.82
N GLY A 268 -6.34 -20.72 17.13
CA GLY A 268 -6.89 -21.07 18.44
C GLY A 268 -8.19 -20.31 18.75
N ALA A 269 -8.47 -20.10 20.04
CA ALA A 269 -9.71 -19.43 20.50
C ALA A 269 -9.60 -17.91 20.60
N GLU A 270 -8.39 -17.36 20.47
CA GLU A 270 -8.09 -15.97 20.86
C GLU A 270 -7.83 -15.05 19.67
N TYR A 271 -7.67 -15.59 18.45
CA TYR A 271 -7.40 -14.82 17.24
C TYR A 271 -8.36 -15.17 16.10
N GLU A 272 -8.97 -14.13 15.54
CA GLU A 272 -9.76 -14.16 14.30
C GLU A 272 -9.53 -12.86 13.54
N ALA A 273 -9.15 -12.97 12.26
CA ALA A 273 -9.05 -11.82 11.36
C ALA A 273 -9.71 -12.14 10.01
N GLY A 274 -10.46 -11.15 9.50
CA GLY A 274 -11.11 -11.21 8.20
C GLY A 274 -10.44 -10.26 7.22
N PHE A 275 -10.10 -10.78 6.04
CA PHE A 275 -9.50 -10.04 4.94
C PHE A 275 -10.40 -10.14 3.72
N ARG A 276 -10.75 -9.00 3.11
CA ARG A 276 -11.48 -8.99 1.85
C ARG A 276 -10.52 -8.75 0.69
N GLY A 277 -10.53 -9.66 -0.28
CA GLY A 277 -9.57 -9.68 -1.38
C GLY A 277 -10.12 -10.31 -2.65
N GLN A 278 -9.25 -10.57 -3.61
CA GLN A 278 -9.58 -11.27 -4.84
C GLN A 278 -9.17 -12.74 -4.72
N TYR A 279 -10.05 -13.65 -5.13
CA TYR A 279 -9.75 -15.06 -5.24
C TYR A 279 -9.86 -15.47 -6.71
N THR A 280 -8.74 -15.84 -7.33
CA THR A 280 -8.66 -16.14 -8.76
C THR A 280 -8.17 -17.57 -8.96
N CYS A 281 -8.86 -18.32 -9.81
CA CYS A 281 -8.52 -19.71 -10.10
C CYS A 281 -8.06 -19.88 -11.56
N ALA A 282 -7.05 -20.70 -11.79
CA ALA A 282 -6.59 -21.03 -13.13
C ALA A 282 -7.70 -21.81 -13.87
N GLY A 283 -8.32 -21.17 -14.86
CA GLY A 283 -9.37 -21.77 -15.70
C GLY A 283 -10.77 -21.14 -15.55
N SER A 284 -10.93 -20.10 -14.72
CA SER A 284 -12.13 -19.25 -14.65
C SER A 284 -12.04 -18.04 -15.57
#